data_AF-A0A7C4FKG8-F1
#
_entry.id   AF-A0A7C4FKG8-F1
#
_cell.length_a   1.000
_cell.length_b   1.000
_cell.length_c   1.000
_cell.angle_alpha   90.00
_cell.angle_beta   90.00
_cell.angle_gamma   90.00
#
_symmetry.space_group_name_H-M   'P 1'
#
loop_
_entity.id
_entity.type
_entity.pdbx_description
1 polymer ?
#
loop_
_entity_poly.entity_id
_entity_poly.type
_entity_poly.pdbx_seq_one_letter_code
_entity_poly.pdbx_strand_id
1 'polypeptide(L)'
;MGRLRGVAAIACLAALMVAGCAWAQRQPGGGNQPGGGRFDPAQFREQRLNQIKEQIGASDQEWQVLKPKVEKVMDIQNQSRTGFGMGRGRGGTGGTTEIPADASPVMKAYLELRNILQDPNAKTPDITAKLNAYRTARTQAQEELKNAQKALKELLTPKQEAQLVLQGLLE
;
A
#
# COMPACT_ATOMS: atom_id res chain seq x y z
N MET A 1 -71.84 54.08 5.77
CA MET A 1 -70.90 55.22 5.68
C MET A 1 -69.64 54.80 6.41
N GLY A 2 -68.42 54.77 5.90
CA GLY A 2 -67.84 55.10 4.62
C GLY A 2 -66.32 55.19 4.83
N ARG A 3 -65.55 54.60 3.90
CA ARG A 3 -64.15 54.94 3.56
C ARG A 3 -63.11 54.54 4.65
N LEU A 4 -61.84 54.22 4.37
CA LEU A 4 -60.93 54.60 3.30
C LEU A 4 -59.94 53.47 2.96
N ARG A 5 -59.46 53.54 1.72
CA ARG A 5 -58.32 52.84 1.12
C ARG A 5 -56.98 53.35 1.67
N GLY A 6 -55.97 52.49 1.71
CA GLY A 6 -54.57 52.88 1.85
C GLY A 6 -53.64 51.73 1.47
N VAL A 7 -52.97 51.86 0.32
CA VAL A 7 -51.90 50.98 -0.17
C VAL A 7 -50.56 51.53 0.30
N ALA A 8 -49.65 50.69 0.80
CA ALA A 8 -48.19 50.91 0.74
C ALA A 8 -47.43 49.62 1.11
N ALA A 9 -46.17 49.56 0.68
CA ALA A 9 -45.41 48.39 0.29
C ALA A 9 -44.38 47.89 1.32
N ILE A 10 -44.07 46.58 1.23
CA ILE A 10 -42.76 45.88 1.35
C ILE A 10 -41.87 46.15 2.58
N ALA A 11 -41.57 45.09 3.36
CA ALA A 11 -40.19 44.70 3.73
C ALA A 11 -40.14 43.32 4.43
N CYS A 12 -39.12 42.54 4.05
CA CYS A 12 -38.80 41.17 4.44
C CYS A 12 -38.36 41.00 5.91
N LEU A 13 -38.60 39.83 6.52
CA LEU A 13 -37.58 38.81 6.83
C LEU A 13 -38.06 37.77 7.87
N ALA A 14 -37.53 36.57 7.67
CA ALA A 14 -37.78 35.28 8.29
C ALA A 14 -37.74 35.23 9.84
N ALA A 15 -38.51 34.29 10.42
CA ALA A 15 -37.97 33.24 11.30
C ALA A 15 -39.05 32.23 11.77
N LEU A 16 -38.72 30.95 11.56
CA LEU A 16 -38.91 29.81 12.47
C LEU A 16 -40.34 29.31 12.82
N MET A 17 -40.73 28.27 12.07
CA MET A 17 -41.73 27.23 12.35
C MET A 17 -40.97 25.89 12.14
N VAL A 18 -41.06 24.81 12.91
CA VAL A 18 -42.11 24.20 13.73
C VAL A 18 -41.45 23.29 14.78
N ALA A 19 -42.03 23.24 15.97
CA ALA A 19 -41.74 22.26 17.01
C ALA A 19 -42.35 20.88 16.72
N GLY A 20 -41.59 19.83 17.01
CA GLY A 20 -42.08 18.59 17.62
C GLY A 20 -43.16 17.76 16.89
N CYS A 21 -42.73 16.68 16.24
CA CYS A 21 -43.48 15.43 16.23
C CYS A 21 -42.50 14.25 16.30
N ALA A 22 -42.55 13.55 17.42
CA ALA A 22 -41.91 12.29 17.66
C ALA A 22 -42.36 11.27 16.60
N TRP A 23 -41.46 10.92 15.69
CA TRP A 23 -41.53 9.70 14.90
C TRP A 23 -40.19 9.00 15.08
N ALA A 24 -40.23 7.90 15.82
CA ALA A 24 -39.20 6.88 15.80
C ALA A 24 -39.11 6.31 14.38
N GLN A 25 -38.41 7.01 13.48
CA GLN A 25 -37.88 6.39 12.27
C GLN A 25 -36.67 5.57 12.70
N ARG A 26 -36.94 4.29 12.91
CA ARG A 26 -35.96 3.21 12.87
C ARG A 26 -35.19 3.32 11.56
N GLN A 27 -34.12 4.09 11.55
CA GLN A 27 -33.13 4.01 10.48
C GLN A 27 -32.59 2.57 10.50
N PRO A 28 -32.72 1.80 9.40
CA PRO A 28 -31.90 0.62 9.24
C PRO A 28 -30.47 1.12 9.32
N GLY A 29 -29.78 0.78 10.40
CA GLY A 29 -28.37 1.11 10.57
C GLY A 29 -27.63 0.64 9.33
N GLY A 30 -27.27 1.59 8.49
CA GLY A 30 -26.34 1.40 7.40
C GLY A 30 -25.01 0.94 7.99
N GLY A 31 -24.45 -0.11 7.40
CA GLY A 31 -23.14 -0.62 7.80
C GLY A 31 -23.03 -2.13 7.87
N ASN A 32 -23.69 -2.88 6.98
CA ASN A 32 -23.10 -4.15 6.57
C ASN A 32 -21.86 -3.80 5.75
N GLN A 33 -20.74 -3.50 6.41
CA GLN A 33 -19.43 -3.33 5.76
C GLN A 33 -18.90 -4.75 5.49
N PRO A 34 -18.97 -5.27 4.26
CA PRO A 34 -18.41 -6.57 3.95
C PRO A 34 -16.92 -6.32 3.68
N GLY A 35 -16.05 -6.46 4.69
CA GLY A 35 -14.67 -6.03 4.47
C GLY A 35 -13.63 -6.37 5.52
N GLY A 36 -13.87 -7.38 6.36
CA GLY A 36 -12.95 -7.77 7.42
C GLY A 36 -12.62 -9.26 7.44
N GLY A 37 -12.59 -9.91 6.27
CA GLY A 37 -12.03 -11.27 6.21
C GLY A 37 -10.59 -11.21 6.71
N ARG A 38 -10.22 -12.13 7.62
CA ARG A 38 -8.84 -12.35 8.07
C ARG A 38 -7.99 -12.57 6.81
N PHE A 39 -7.31 -11.53 6.36
CA PHE A 39 -6.41 -11.62 5.22
C PHE A 39 -5.23 -12.50 5.65
N ASP A 40 -5.16 -13.72 5.13
CA ASP A 40 -4.02 -14.61 5.33
C ASP A 40 -2.96 -14.30 4.25
N PRO A 41 -1.80 -13.73 4.64
CA PRO A 41 -0.74 -13.39 3.69
C PRO A 41 -0.18 -14.62 2.95
N ALA A 42 -0.25 -15.81 3.56
CA ALA A 42 0.19 -17.04 2.92
C ALA A 42 -0.75 -17.43 1.78
N GLN A 43 -2.07 -17.42 2.03
CA GLN A 43 -3.07 -17.72 1.00
C GLN A 43 -3.01 -16.72 -0.16
N PHE A 44 -2.82 -15.44 0.13
CA PHE A 44 -2.70 -14.43 -0.93
C PHE A 44 -1.45 -14.65 -1.79
N ARG A 45 -0.33 -15.06 -1.18
CA ARG A 45 0.88 -15.44 -1.93
C ARG A 45 0.63 -16.65 -2.82
N GLU A 46 0.01 -17.70 -2.30
CA GLU A 46 -0.32 -18.90 -3.08
C GLU A 46 -1.25 -18.59 -4.25
N GLN A 47 -2.29 -17.78 -4.03
CA GLN A 47 -3.21 -17.34 -5.08
C GLN A 47 -2.46 -16.59 -6.19
N ARG A 48 -1.56 -15.68 -5.83
CA ARG A 48 -0.74 -14.96 -6.81
C ARG A 48 0.17 -15.91 -7.59
N LEU A 49 0.81 -16.87 -6.93
CA LEU A 49 1.67 -17.86 -7.58
C LEU A 49 0.89 -18.74 -8.57
N ASN A 50 -0.32 -19.17 -8.18
CA ASN A 50 -1.19 -19.93 -9.08
C ASN A 50 -1.61 -19.11 -10.30
N GLN A 51 -1.97 -17.83 -10.11
CA GLN A 51 -2.28 -16.92 -11.22
C GLN A 51 -1.08 -16.75 -12.17
N ILE A 52 0.13 -16.60 -11.62
CA ILE A 52 1.35 -16.50 -12.45
C ILE A 52 1.53 -17.78 -13.25
N LYS A 53 1.46 -18.96 -12.61
CA LYS A 53 1.59 -20.26 -13.26
C LYS A 53 0.62 -20.43 -14.42
N GLU A 54 -0.66 -20.14 -14.19
CA GLU A 54 -1.72 -20.22 -15.21
C GLU A 54 -1.47 -19.25 -16.36
N GLN A 55 -1.11 -18.00 -16.04
CA GLN A 55 -0.85 -16.97 -17.05
C GLN A 55 0.34 -17.35 -17.93
N ILE A 56 1.43 -17.83 -17.34
CA ILE A 56 2.61 -18.28 -18.11
C ILE A 56 2.40 -19.65 -18.77
N GLY A 57 1.29 -20.33 -18.46
CA GLY A 57 0.97 -21.65 -19.01
C GLY A 57 2.02 -22.71 -18.67
N ALA A 58 2.67 -22.62 -17.51
CA ALA A 58 3.68 -23.58 -17.09
C ALA A 58 3.03 -24.91 -16.68
N SER A 59 3.57 -26.01 -17.20
CA SER A 59 3.20 -27.36 -16.74
C SER A 59 3.59 -27.57 -15.28
N ASP A 60 3.04 -28.61 -14.63
CA ASP A 60 3.38 -28.94 -13.24
C ASP A 60 4.88 -29.20 -13.04
N GLN A 61 5.52 -29.87 -14.02
CA GLN A 61 6.93 -30.20 -13.98
C GLN A 61 7.81 -28.96 -14.14
N GLU A 62 7.51 -28.08 -15.11
CA GLU A 62 8.22 -26.81 -15.26
C GLU A 62 8.02 -25.93 -14.03
N TRP A 63 6.80 -25.89 -13.49
CA TRP A 63 6.48 -25.08 -12.33
C TRP A 63 7.24 -25.50 -11.07
N GLN A 64 7.56 -26.78 -10.89
CA GLN A 64 8.43 -27.22 -9.78
C GLN A 64 9.81 -26.54 -9.83
N VAL A 65 10.33 -26.25 -11.02
CA VAL A 65 11.63 -25.58 -11.21
C VAL A 65 11.48 -24.05 -11.20
N LEU A 66 10.42 -23.52 -11.82
CA LEU A 66 10.20 -22.08 -11.95
C LEU A 66 9.71 -21.43 -10.65
N LYS A 67 8.84 -22.10 -9.89
CA LYS A 67 8.23 -21.57 -8.65
C LYS A 67 9.26 -20.95 -7.70
N PRO A 68 10.34 -21.64 -7.26
CA PRO A 68 11.29 -21.04 -6.33
C PRO A 68 12.01 -19.80 -6.89
N LYS A 69 12.18 -19.69 -8.21
CA LYS A 69 12.76 -18.50 -8.86
C LYS A 69 11.77 -17.34 -8.90
N VAL A 70 10.52 -17.63 -9.23
CA VAL A 70 9.41 -16.64 -9.20
C VAL A 70 9.21 -16.10 -7.78
N GLU A 71 9.17 -16.99 -6.78
CA GLU A 71 9.08 -16.62 -5.36
C GLU A 71 10.24 -15.69 -4.95
N LYS A 72 11.47 -16.05 -5.32
CA LYS A 72 12.64 -15.22 -5.01
C LYS A 72 12.55 -13.82 -5.61
N VAL A 73 12.12 -13.69 -6.87
CA VAL A 73 11.92 -12.38 -7.52
C VAL A 73 10.84 -11.58 -6.79
N MET A 74 9.69 -12.20 -6.51
CA MET A 74 8.58 -11.56 -5.80
C MET A 74 8.98 -11.09 -4.40
N ASP A 75 9.74 -11.91 -3.66
CA ASP A 75 10.21 -11.57 -2.33
C ASP A 75 11.17 -10.38 -2.35
N ILE A 76 12.14 -10.35 -3.27
CA ILE A 76 13.08 -9.22 -3.41
C ILE A 76 12.33 -7.95 -3.82
N GLN A 77 11.37 -8.04 -4.75
CA GLN A 77 10.54 -6.89 -5.13
C GLN A 77 9.73 -6.37 -3.94
N ASN A 78 9.17 -7.27 -3.12
CA ASN A 78 8.43 -6.88 -1.93
C ASN A 78 9.34 -6.23 -0.87
N GLN A 79 10.55 -6.77 -0.68
CA GLN A 79 11.56 -6.21 0.22
C GLN A 79 12.07 -4.84 -0.21
N SER A 80 12.09 -4.59 -1.53
CA SER A 80 12.55 -3.33 -2.13
C SER A 80 11.48 -2.26 -2.17
N ARG A 81 10.18 -2.63 -2.10
CA ARG A 81 9.03 -1.72 -2.01
C ARG A 81 9.02 -1.04 -0.64
N THR A 82 9.88 -0.05 -0.52
CA THR A 82 10.00 0.79 0.67
C THR A 82 8.77 1.69 0.75
N GLY A 83 7.88 1.46 1.71
CA GLY A 83 7.04 2.52 2.29
C GLY A 83 5.67 2.86 1.69
N PHE A 84 5.17 2.19 0.64
CA PHE A 84 3.84 2.56 0.07
C PHE A 84 2.66 1.63 0.42
N GLY A 85 2.90 0.46 1.01
CA GLY A 85 1.84 -0.51 1.37
C GLY A 85 1.62 -0.72 2.87
N MET A 86 2.61 -0.40 3.71
CA MET A 86 2.58 -0.67 5.16
C MET A 86 2.26 0.57 6.02
N GLY A 87 1.97 1.72 5.39
CA GLY A 87 1.90 3.02 6.07
C GLY A 87 0.53 3.71 6.08
N ARG A 88 -0.56 3.05 5.66
CA ARG A 88 -1.91 3.65 5.67
C ARG A 88 -2.86 3.09 6.74
N GLY A 89 -2.41 2.15 7.57
CA GLY A 89 -3.32 1.41 8.47
C GLY A 89 -2.95 1.32 9.96
N ARG A 90 -1.72 1.66 10.39
CA ARG A 90 -1.36 1.49 11.81
C ARG A 90 -0.10 2.29 12.19
N GLY A 91 -0.29 3.42 12.89
CA GLY A 91 0.77 4.27 13.43
C GLY A 91 1.27 5.29 12.40
N GLY A 92 0.88 6.56 12.44
CA GLY A 92 0.85 7.39 13.63
C GLY A 92 1.83 8.54 13.40
N THR A 93 1.27 9.71 13.23
CA THR A 93 1.87 11.04 13.24
C THR A 93 3.01 11.16 14.27
N GLY A 94 4.19 11.60 13.83
CA GLY A 94 5.24 12.19 14.69
C GLY A 94 5.86 11.29 15.77
N GLY A 95 6.79 10.40 15.40
CA GLY A 95 7.65 9.68 16.36
C GLY A 95 8.63 8.72 15.68
N THR A 96 9.73 8.40 16.38
CA THR A 96 10.70 7.36 16.01
C THR A 96 9.96 6.03 15.84
N THR A 97 10.12 5.39 14.69
CA THR A 97 9.44 4.12 14.39
C THR A 97 10.32 2.95 14.85
N GLU A 98 9.75 2.03 15.63
CA GLU A 98 10.42 0.76 15.95
C GLU A 98 10.71 -0.03 14.68
N ILE A 99 11.91 -0.60 14.61
CA ILE A 99 12.34 -1.41 13.46
C ILE A 99 11.92 -2.86 13.72
N PRO A 100 11.04 -3.45 12.89
CA PRO A 100 10.69 -4.86 13.01
C PRO A 100 11.94 -5.75 12.92
N ALA A 101 11.99 -6.82 13.71
CA ALA A 101 13.12 -7.75 13.72
C ALA A 101 13.32 -8.46 12.38
N ASP A 102 12.25 -8.65 11.62
CA ASP A 102 12.20 -9.29 10.30
C ASP A 102 12.25 -8.29 9.13
N ALA A 103 12.56 -7.01 9.41
CA ALA A 103 12.66 -5.99 8.37
C ALA A 103 13.77 -6.33 7.35
N SER A 104 13.49 -6.13 6.06
CA SER A 104 14.51 -6.23 5.02
C SER A 104 15.65 -5.22 5.27
N PRO A 105 16.88 -5.48 4.77
CA PRO A 105 17.99 -4.55 4.92
C PRO A 105 17.66 -3.13 4.41
N VAL A 106 16.94 -3.03 3.29
CA VAL A 106 16.48 -1.75 2.73
C VAL A 106 15.50 -1.05 3.67
N MET A 107 14.51 -1.78 4.20
CA MET A 107 13.52 -1.22 5.13
C MET A 107 14.16 -0.77 6.44
N LYS A 108 15.08 -1.57 6.99
CA LYS A 108 15.86 -1.21 8.17
C LYS A 108 16.66 0.06 7.94
N ALA A 109 17.45 0.13 6.87
CA ALA A 109 18.24 1.32 6.55
C ALA A 109 17.37 2.56 6.28
N TYR A 110 16.20 2.38 5.67
CA TYR A 110 15.20 3.43 5.51
C TYR A 110 14.68 3.96 6.85
N LEU A 111 14.27 3.06 7.77
CA LEU A 111 13.76 3.46 9.08
C LEU A 111 14.85 4.14 9.92
N GLU A 112 16.08 3.64 9.89
CA GLU A 112 17.21 4.28 10.58
C GLU A 112 17.47 5.70 10.04
N LEU A 113 17.46 5.89 8.71
CA LEU A 113 17.60 7.21 8.10
C LEU A 113 16.42 8.12 8.44
N ARG A 114 15.19 7.62 8.41
CA ARG A 114 14.01 8.40 8.80
C ARG A 114 14.07 8.82 10.26
N ASN A 115 14.44 7.90 11.15
CA ASN A 115 14.50 8.14 12.59
C ASN A 115 15.58 9.18 12.94
N ILE A 116 16.77 9.11 12.33
CA ILE A 116 17.82 10.10 12.61
C ILE A 116 17.47 11.50 12.10
N LEU A 117 16.69 11.60 11.02
CA LEU A 117 16.19 12.88 10.52
C LEU A 117 15.12 13.52 11.41
N GLN A 118 14.54 12.74 12.34
CA GLN A 118 13.58 13.25 13.33
C GLN A 118 14.25 13.69 14.63
N ASP A 119 15.53 13.35 14.85
CA ASP A 119 16.29 13.78 16.03
C ASP A 119 16.82 15.21 15.80
N PRO A 120 16.35 16.21 16.56
CA PRO A 120 16.81 17.60 16.41
C PRO A 120 18.29 17.80 16.76
N ASN A 121 18.92 16.83 17.45
CA ASN A 121 20.32 16.88 17.86
C ASN A 121 21.22 16.00 16.98
N ALA A 122 20.69 15.41 15.89
CA ALA A 122 21.45 14.55 15.01
C ALA A 122 22.65 15.28 14.39
N LYS A 123 23.83 14.65 14.44
CA LYS A 123 25.05 15.22 13.86
C LYS A 123 25.12 14.91 12.37
N THR A 124 25.63 15.85 11.58
CA THR A 124 25.81 15.69 10.13
C THR A 124 26.55 14.41 9.72
N PRO A 125 27.64 13.98 10.40
CA PRO A 125 28.32 12.72 10.08
C PRO A 125 27.41 11.49 10.24
N ASP A 126 26.55 11.48 11.26
CA ASP A 126 25.67 10.35 11.54
C ASP A 126 24.54 10.27 10.49
N ILE A 127 23.97 11.42 10.10
CA ILE A 127 22.99 11.50 9.00
C ILE A 127 23.61 10.99 7.69
N THR A 128 24.84 11.43 7.40
CA THR A 128 25.57 11.01 6.20
C THR A 128 25.81 9.49 6.19
N ALA A 129 26.19 8.92 7.35
CA ALA A 129 26.37 7.48 7.49
C ALA A 129 25.07 6.70 7.21
N LYS A 130 23.93 7.12 7.78
CA LYS A 130 22.63 6.47 7.54
C LYS A 130 22.15 6.63 6.10
N LEU A 131 22.40 7.78 5.48
CA LEU A 131 22.08 8.02 4.07
C LEU A 131 22.87 7.07 3.15
N ASN A 132 24.17 6.92 3.41
CA ASN A 132 25.01 6.01 2.64
C ASN A 132 24.57 4.55 2.85
N ALA A 133 24.27 4.14 4.09
CA ALA A 133 23.74 2.80 4.37
C ALA A 133 22.46 2.51 3.59
N TYR A 134 21.52 3.46 3.54
CA TYR A 134 20.28 3.31 2.76
C TYR A 134 20.55 3.18 1.25
N ARG A 135 21.44 4.01 0.71
CA ARG A 135 21.84 3.93 -0.72
C ARG A 135 22.47 2.58 -1.04
N THR A 136 23.42 2.12 -0.22
CA THR A 136 24.08 0.82 -0.39
C THR A 136 23.07 -0.33 -0.35
N ALA A 137 22.17 -0.34 0.65
CA ALA A 137 21.14 -1.38 0.76
C ALA A 137 20.23 -1.41 -0.48
N ARG A 138 19.85 -0.25 -1.02
CA ARG A 138 19.07 -0.17 -2.27
C ARG A 138 19.82 -0.71 -3.47
N THR A 139 21.10 -0.36 -3.63
CA THR A 139 21.93 -0.86 -4.73
C THR A 139 22.06 -2.38 -4.65
N GLN A 140 22.34 -2.92 -3.47
CA GLN A 140 22.45 -4.37 -3.25
C GLN A 140 21.12 -5.09 -3.58
N ALA A 141 19.99 -4.58 -3.08
CA ALA A 141 18.69 -5.16 -3.39
C ALA A 141 18.37 -5.13 -4.90
N GLN A 142 18.78 -4.07 -5.60
CA GLN A 142 18.62 -3.98 -7.05
C GLN A 142 19.51 -4.98 -7.82
N GLU A 143 20.74 -5.19 -7.36
CA GLU A 143 21.65 -6.21 -7.94
C GLU A 143 21.12 -7.62 -7.70
N GLU A 144 20.65 -7.91 -6.48
CA GLU A 144 20.01 -9.18 -6.15
C GLU A 144 18.77 -9.43 -7.01
N LEU A 145 17.93 -8.39 -7.21
CA LEU A 145 16.76 -8.49 -8.08
C LEU A 145 17.16 -8.81 -9.51
N LYS A 146 18.13 -8.09 -10.08
CA LYS A 146 18.63 -8.34 -11.45
C LYS A 146 19.15 -9.77 -11.60
N ASN A 147 19.91 -10.25 -10.62
CA ASN A 147 20.45 -11.61 -10.65
C ASN A 147 19.34 -12.67 -10.55
N ALA A 148 18.32 -12.45 -9.71
CA ALA A 148 17.17 -13.34 -9.60
C ALA A 148 16.33 -13.34 -10.88
N GLN A 149 16.08 -12.17 -11.48
CA GLN A 149 15.38 -12.04 -12.76
C GLN A 149 16.14 -12.74 -13.89
N LYS A 150 17.47 -12.58 -13.96
CA LYS A 150 18.32 -13.29 -14.93
C LYS A 150 18.22 -14.80 -14.78
N ALA A 151 18.38 -15.31 -13.55
CA ALA A 151 18.29 -16.74 -13.26
C ALA A 151 16.90 -17.32 -13.57
N LEU A 152 15.84 -16.51 -13.47
CA LEU A 152 14.50 -16.89 -13.91
C LEU A 152 14.41 -16.92 -15.45
N LYS A 153 14.89 -15.87 -16.14
CA LYS A 153 14.88 -15.76 -17.61
C LYS A 153 15.58 -16.93 -18.31
N GLU A 154 16.68 -17.44 -17.76
CA GLU A 154 17.42 -18.59 -18.30
C GLU A 154 16.58 -19.88 -18.39
N LEU A 155 15.45 -19.95 -17.70
CA LEU A 155 14.56 -21.12 -17.65
C LEU A 155 13.25 -20.92 -18.41
N LEU A 156 13.02 -19.74 -18.98
CA LEU A 156 11.76 -19.40 -19.62
C LEU A 156 11.81 -19.52 -21.13
N THR A 157 10.67 -19.88 -21.71
CA THR A 157 10.42 -19.65 -23.14
C THR A 157 10.16 -18.16 -23.41
N PRO A 158 10.34 -17.68 -24.65
CA PRO A 158 10.07 -16.28 -25.00
C PRO A 158 8.63 -15.82 -24.68
N LYS A 159 7.65 -16.73 -24.82
CA LYS A 159 6.25 -16.43 -24.49
C LYS A 159 6.06 -16.21 -23.00
N GLN A 160 6.63 -17.08 -22.16
CA GLN A 160 6.54 -16.97 -20.70
C GLN A 160 7.26 -15.71 -20.19
N GLU A 161 8.44 -15.42 -20.73
CA GLU A 161 9.18 -14.19 -20.41
C GLU A 161 8.32 -12.94 -20.69
N ALA A 162 7.76 -12.84 -21.90
CA ALA A 162 6.90 -11.71 -22.26
C ALA A 162 5.71 -11.54 -21.29
N GLN A 163 5.10 -12.64 -20.85
CA GLN A 163 4.01 -12.59 -19.88
C GLN A 163 4.46 -12.09 -18.51
N LEU A 164 5.64 -12.50 -18.04
CA LEU A 164 6.20 -12.01 -16.78
C LEU A 164 6.68 -10.55 -16.85
N VAL A 165 7.14 -10.09 -18.02
CA VAL A 165 7.42 -8.66 -18.26
C VAL A 165 6.13 -7.85 -18.16
N LEU A 166 5.03 -8.30 -18.78
CA LEU A 166 3.73 -7.63 -18.67
C LEU A 166 3.19 -7.58 -17.24
N GLN A 167 3.54 -8.55 -16.40
CA GLN A 167 3.20 -8.57 -14.97
C GLN A 167 4.14 -7.70 -14.10
N GLY A 168 5.22 -7.16 -14.67
CA GLY A 168 6.25 -6.40 -13.95
C GLY A 168 7.14 -7.26 -13.05
N LEU A 169 7.23 -8.57 -13.28
CA LEU A 169 8.17 -9.46 -12.59
C LEU A 169 9.55 -9.45 -13.25
N LEU A 170 9.59 -9.29 -14.57
CA LEU A 170 10.80 -9.21 -15.38
C LEU A 170 10.91 -7.87 -16.09
N GLU A 171 12.13 -7.58 -16.57
CA GLU A 171 12.49 -6.45 -17.44
C GLU A 171 12.92 -6.96 -18.82
#